data_AF-A0A644VP79-F1
#
_entry.id   AF-A0A644VP79-F1
#
_cell.length_a   1.000
_cell.length_b   1.000
_cell.length_c   1.000
_cell.angle_alpha   90.00
_cell.angle_beta   90.00
_cell.angle_gamma   90.00
#
_symmetry.space_group_name_H-M   'P 1'
#
loop_
_entity.id
_entity.type
_entity.pdbx_description
1 polymer ?
#
loop_
_entity_poly.entity_id
_entity_poly.type
_entity_poly.pdbx_seq_one_letter_code
_entity_poly.pdbx_strand_id
1 'polypeptide(L)' 'MRIKIHLEKQIQQNLNQGKAIIILGARQVGKTTLLDILFKANNKCILLNGDELDIQKLFADISADRLKSIFGEKKF' A
#
# COMPACT_ATOMS: atom_id res chain seq x y z
N MET A 1 16.47 -7.90 18.24
CA MET A 1 17.26 -7.41 17.09
C MET A 1 16.33 -7.32 15.88
N ARG A 2 16.00 -6.11 15.38
CA ARG A 2 15.16 -5.96 14.17
C ARG A 2 16.08 -5.82 12.96
N ILE A 3 16.02 -6.76 12.03
CA ILE A 3 16.73 -6.67 10.75
C ILE A 3 16.04 -5.57 9.93
N LYS A 4 16.77 -4.49 9.63
CA LYS A 4 16.26 -3.43 8.76
C LYS A 4 16.31 -3.90 7.32
N ILE A 5 15.17 -3.85 6.64
CA ILE A 5 15.11 -4.12 5.20
C ILE A 5 15.73 -2.91 4.51
N HIS A 6 16.75 -3.13 3.68
CA HIS A 6 17.50 -2.04 3.01
C HIS A 6 16.59 -1.04 2.28
N LEU A 7 15.52 -1.54 1.66
CA LEU A 7 14.55 -0.76 0.89
C LEU A 7 13.66 0.15 1.75
N GLU A 8 13.55 -0.08 3.05
CA GLU A 8 12.66 0.68 3.94
C GLU A 8 12.97 2.18 3.89
N LYS A 9 14.25 2.54 4.00
CA LYS A 9 14.70 3.95 3.96
C LYS A 9 14.46 4.59 2.60
N GLN A 10 14.75 3.88 1.52
CA GLN A 10 14.55 4.40 0.17
C GLN A 10 13.07 4.64 -0.12
N ILE A 11 12.19 3.74 0.31
CA ILE A 11 10.75 3.93 0.14
C ILE A 11 10.31 5.15 0.94
N GLN A 12 10.67 5.25 2.22
CA GLN A 12 10.31 6.39 3.08
C GLN A 12 10.73 7.74 2.51
N GLN A 13 11.91 7.84 1.90
CA GLN A 13 12.39 9.08 1.26
C GLN A 13 11.61 9.46 0.00
N ASN A 14 10.99 8.50 -0.67
CA ASN A 14 10.24 8.70 -1.91
C ASN A 14 8.73 8.81 -1.70
N LEU A 15 8.22 8.57 -0.49
CA LEU A 15 6.82 8.80 -0.15
C LEU A 15 6.47 10.30 -0.27
N ASN A 16 5.19 10.57 -0.56
CA ASN A 16 4.63 11.93 -0.64
C ASN A 16 5.21 12.84 -1.74
N GLN A 17 5.92 12.30 -2.72
CA GLN A 17 6.41 13.05 -3.88
C GLN A 17 5.39 13.15 -5.04
N GLY A 18 4.14 12.73 -4.83
CA GLY A 18 3.12 12.68 -5.89
C GLY A 18 3.40 11.63 -6.99
N LYS A 19 4.27 10.66 -6.70
CA LYS A 19 4.67 9.59 -7.63
C LYS A 19 4.28 8.23 -7.08
N ALA A 20 3.97 7.30 -7.99
CA ALA A 20 3.76 5.90 -7.64
C ALA A 20 5.11 5.19 -7.40
N ILE A 21 5.18 4.39 -6.34
CA ILE A 21 6.31 3.49 -6.06
C ILE A 21 5.87 2.07 -6.37
N ILE A 22 6.58 1.40 -7.28
CA ILE A 22 6.30 0.02 -7.67
C ILE A 22 7.40 -0.88 -7.09
N ILE A 23 7.02 -1.84 -6.25
CA ILE A 23 7.95 -2.80 -5.63
C ILE A 23 7.81 -4.14 -6.35
N LEU A 24 8.85 -4.51 -7.11
CA LEU A 24 8.91 -5.78 -7.84
C LEU A 24 9.72 -6.84 -7.07
N GLY A 25 9.39 -8.12 -7.26
CA GLY A 25 10.19 -9.24 -6.74
C GLY A 25 9.40 -10.56 -6.69
N ALA A 26 10.12 -11.67 -6.53
CA ALA A 26 9.53 -13.02 -6.46
C ALA A 26 8.53 -13.19 -5.29
N ARG A 27 7.65 -14.20 -5.36
CA ARG A 27 6.76 -14.53 -4.23
C ARG A 27 7.59 -14.82 -2.96
N GLN A 28 7.05 -14.49 -1.78
CA GLN A 28 7.64 -14.79 -0.45
C GLN A 28 8.96 -14.08 -0.09
N VAL A 29 9.42 -13.08 -0.85
CA VAL A 29 10.64 -12.30 -0.52
C VAL A 29 10.42 -11.22 0.56
N GLY A 30 9.30 -11.24 1.29
CA GLY A 30 9.03 -10.28 2.37
C GLY A 30 8.43 -8.93 1.96
N LYS A 31 7.86 -8.81 0.76
CA LYS A 31 7.20 -7.56 0.29
C LYS A 31 6.03 -7.14 1.17
N THR A 32 5.13 -8.06 1.49
CA THR A 32 3.99 -7.79 2.39
C THR A 32 4.48 -7.39 3.78
N THR A 33 5.53 -8.06 4.27
CA THR A 33 6.16 -7.73 5.55
C THR A 33 6.75 -6.32 5.56
N LEU A 34 7.36 -5.88 4.46
CA LEU A 34 7.87 -4.52 4.30
C LEU A 34 6.75 -3.48 4.35
N LEU A 35 5.63 -3.72 3.65
CA LEU A 35 4.46 -2.83 3.69
C LEU A 35 3.86 -2.76 5.09
N ASP A 36 3.76 -3.90 5.78
CA ASP A 36 3.32 -3.95 7.18
C ASP A 36 4.24 -3.11 8.08
N ILE A 37 5.56 -3.26 7.96
CA ILE A 37 6.50 -2.47 8.77
C ILE A 37 6.36 -0.96 8.52
N LEU A 38 6.14 -0.57 7.26
CA LEU A 38 6.03 0.83 6.87
C LEU A 38 4.70 1.48 7.27
N PHE A 39 3.60 0.74 7.17
CA PHE A 39 2.25 1.33 7.20
C PHE A 39 1.29 0.75 8.25
N LYS A 40 1.61 -0.38 8.91
CA LYS A 40 0.69 -1.03 9.87
C LYS A 40 0.38 -0.19 11.10
N ALA A 41 1.25 0.76 11.46
CA ALA A 41 1.02 1.73 12.51
C ALA A 41 0.30 3.02 12.02
N ASN A 42 0.05 3.14 10.72
CA ASN A 42 -0.50 4.34 10.11
C ASN A 42 -1.98 4.15 9.75
N ASN A 43 -2.87 4.61 10.64
CA ASN A 43 -4.33 4.52 10.45
C ASN A 43 -4.83 5.26 9.20
N LYS A 44 -4.02 6.15 8.62
CA LYS A 44 -4.36 6.94 7.43
C LYS A 44 -4.03 6.24 6.11
N CYS A 45 -3.33 5.11 6.15
CA CYS A 45 -3.04 4.30 4.96
C CYS A 45 -4.16 3.28 4.72
N ILE A 46 -4.36 2.89 3.46
CA ILE A 46 -5.19 1.74 3.07
C ILE A 46 -4.27 0.71 2.41
N LEU A 47 -4.28 -0.51 2.94
CA LEU A 47 -3.66 -1.67 2.31
C LEU A 47 -4.76 -2.43 1.58
N LEU A 48 -4.63 -2.56 0.27
CA LEU A 48 -5.59 -3.25 -0.60
C LEU A 48 -4.91 -4.49 -1.18
N ASN A 49 -5.54 -5.65 -0.98
CA ASN A 49 -5.04 -6.92 -1.47
C ASN A 49 -5.70 -7.27 -2.81
N GLY A 50 -4.95 -7.20 -3.90
CA GLY A 50 -5.47 -7.51 -5.24
C GLY A 50 -5.87 -8.97 -5.45
N ASP A 51 -5.42 -9.89 -4.59
CA ASP A 51 -5.82 -11.30 -4.66
C ASP A 51 -7.22 -11.54 -4.05
N GLU A 52 -7.79 -10.58 -3.30
CA GLU A 52 -9.12 -10.68 -2.71
C GLU A 52 -10.22 -10.30 -3.71
N LEU A 53 -11.24 -11.16 -3.83
CA LEU A 53 -12.37 -10.97 -4.76
C LEU A 53 -13.12 -9.67 -4.52
N ASP A 54 -13.26 -9.24 -3.27
CA ASP A 54 -13.96 -8.00 -2.93
C ASP A 54 -13.19 -6.76 -3.39
N ILE A 55 -11.85 -6.80 -3.31
CA ILE A 55 -10.98 -5.75 -3.83
C ILE A 55 -11.05 -5.73 -5.36
N GLN A 56 -11.02 -6.89 -6.01
CA GLN A 56 -11.16 -6.95 -7.48
C GLN A 56 -12.50 -6.37 -7.94
N LYS A 57 -13.61 -6.75 -7.30
CA LYS A 57 -14.95 -6.20 -7.60
C LYS A 57 -15.02 -4.70 -7.35
N LEU A 58 -14.37 -4.24 -6.28
CA LEU A 58 -14.31 -2.81 -5.95
C LEU A 58 -13.68 -1.99 -7.07
N PHE A 59 -12.60 -2.49 -7.67
CA PHE A 59 -11.91 -1.83 -8.78
C PHE A 59 -12.55 -2.10 -10.16
N ALA A 60 -13.32 -3.18 -10.32
CA ALA A 60 -14.01 -3.50 -11.56
C ALA A 60 -15.23 -2.58 -11.81
N ASP A 61 -16.06 -2.36 -10.78
CA ASP A 61 -17.24 -1.48 -10.85
C ASP A 61 -16.93 -0.12 -10.21
N ILE A 62 -15.92 0.55 -10.77
CA ILE A 62 -15.37 1.79 -10.22
C ILE A 62 -16.29 2.99 -10.55
N SER A 63 -16.65 3.76 -9.51
CA SER A 63 -17.28 5.07 -9.68
C SER A 63 -16.54 6.12 -8.84
N ALA A 64 -16.54 7.37 -9.31
CA ALA A 64 -15.86 8.46 -8.62
C ALA A 64 -16.39 8.65 -7.17
N ASP A 65 -17.69 8.45 -6.95
CA ASP A 65 -18.30 8.55 -5.63
C ASP A 65 -17.89 7.41 -4.71
N ARG A 66 -17.77 6.18 -5.24
CA ARG A 66 -17.32 5.02 -4.49
C ARG A 66 -15.84 5.16 -4.10
N LEU A 67 -15.00 5.64 -5.01
CA LEU A 67 -13.61 5.99 -4.73
C LEU A 67 -13.50 7.06 -3.65
N LYS A 68 -14.30 8.14 -3.73
CA LYS A 68 -14.35 9.16 -2.68
C LYS A 68 -14.77 8.60 -1.32
N SER A 69 -15.72 7.66 -1.27
CA SER A 69 -16.12 7.05 0.00
C SER A 69 -15.01 6.22 0.66
N ILE A 70 -14.12 5.63 -0.15
CA ILE A 70 -13.08 4.70 0.32
C ILE A 70 -11.77 5.44 0.62
N PHE A 71 -11.37 6.33 -0.28
CA PHE A 71 -10.12 7.08 -0.19
C PHE A 71 -10.28 8.46 0.45
N GLY A 72 -11.50 9.01 0.56
CA GLY A 72 -11.74 10.42 0.90
C GLY A 72 -11.22 10.86 2.27
N GLU A 73 -11.20 9.96 3.26
CA GLU A 73 -10.63 10.25 4.59
C GLU A 73 -9.18 9.76 4.77
N LYS A 74 -8.66 9.00 3.80
CA LYS A 74 -7.36 8.31 3.89
C LYS A 74 -6.33 9.05 3.05
N LYS A 75 -5.61 9.97 3.69
CA LYS A 75 -4.68 10.93 3.05
C LYS A 75 -3.19 10.51 3.06
N PHE A 76 -2.87 9.23 3.22
CA PHE A 76 -1.49 8.75 3.45
C PHE A 76 -1.09 7.56 2.59
#